data_AF-A0A1Y2HZM0-F1
#
_entry.id   AF-A0A1Y2HZM0-F1
#
_cell.length_a   1.000
_cell.length_b   1.000
_cell.length_c   1.000
_cell.angle_alpha   90.00
_cell.angle_beta   90.00
_cell.angle_gamma   90.00
#
_symmetry.space_group_name_H-M   'P 1'
#
loop_
_entity.id
_entity.type
_entity.pdbx_description
1 polymer ?
#
loop_
_entity_poly.entity_id
_entity_poly.type
_entity_poly.pdbx_seq_one_letter_code
_entity_poly.pdbx_strand_id
1 'polypeptide(L)' 'MSSSCKKLRQEMIDCILASDCIEKHNKSFTECLQPENSDLVGYECRQLQRAFFECKREMLDMRYRFRGNKAS' A
#
# COMPACT_ATOMS: atom_id res chain seq x y z
N MET A 1 14.21 5.10 -13.66
CA MET A 1 14.01 3.94 -12.77
C MET A 1 14.04 4.40 -11.31
N SER A 2 12.89 4.83 -10.76
CA SER A 2 12.63 5.02 -9.31
C SER A 2 11.30 5.76 -9.03
N SER A 3 10.26 5.56 -9.86
CA SER A 3 8.88 6.04 -9.63
C SER A 3 7.97 4.96 -9.01
N SER A 4 8.52 3.80 -8.66
CA SER A 4 7.77 2.56 -8.42
C SER A 4 6.74 2.64 -7.30
N CYS A 5 7.01 3.37 -6.21
CA CYS A 5 6.06 3.45 -5.10
C CYS A 5 4.87 4.38 -5.37
N LYS A 6 4.95 5.29 -6.36
CA LYS A 6 3.81 6.15 -6.71
C LYS A 6 2.68 5.34 -7.32
N LYS A 7 3.01 4.36 -8.18
CA LYS A 7 2.04 3.46 -8.78
C LYS A 7 1.36 2.59 -7.72
N LEU A 8 2.15 1.96 -6.85
CA LEU A 8 1.63 1.17 -5.72
C LEU A 8 0.75 2.00 -4.79
N ARG A 9 1.11 3.27 -4.53
CA ARG A 9 0.28 4.18 -3.75
C ARG A 9 -1.08 4.40 -4.40
N GLN A 10 -1.10 4.67 -5.70
CA GLN A 10 -2.33 4.93 -6.43
C GLN A 10 -3.21 3.68 -6.45
N GLU A 11 -2.65 2.52 -6.79
CA GLU A 11 -3.37 1.24 -6.77
C GLU A 11 -3.93 0.91 -5.38
N MET A 12 -3.15 1.15 -4.31
CA MET A 12 -3.64 0.97 -2.94
C MET A 12 -4.80 1.90 -2.62
N ILE A 13 -4.73 3.17 -3.04
CA ILE A 13 -5.79 4.15 -2.79
C ILE A 13 -7.06 3.73 -3.52
N ASP A 14 -6.95 3.43 -4.81
CA ASP A 14 -8.06 3.05 -5.66
C ASP A 14 -8.73 1.77 -5.14
N CYS A 15 -7.93 0.79 -4.68
CA CYS A 15 -8.44 -0.45 -4.08
C CYS A 15 -9.26 -0.21 -2.81
N ILE A 16 -8.75 0.63 -1.88
CA ILE A 16 -9.46 0.91 -0.63
C ILE A 16 -10.72 1.76 -0.88
N LEU A 17 -10.68 2.68 -1.85
CA LEU A 17 -11.85 3.47 -2.26
C LEU A 17 -12.97 2.61 -2.83
N ALA A 18 -12.62 1.54 -3.56
CA ALA A 18 -13.56 0.56 -4.09
C ALA A 18 -13.94 -0.54 -3.08
N SER A 19 -13.41 -0.50 -1.86
CA SER A 19 -13.68 -1.53 -0.84
C SER A 19 -14.96 -1.23 -0.05
N ASP A 20 -15.56 -2.30 0.49
CA ASP A 20 -16.76 -2.23 1.31
C ASP A 20 -16.59 -1.29 2.53
N CYS A 21 -15.37 -1.12 3.02
CA CYS A 21 -15.08 -0.21 4.13
C CYS A 21 -15.50 1.24 3.83
N ILE A 22 -15.31 1.72 2.59
CA ILE A 22 -15.71 3.07 2.19
C ILE A 22 -17.10 3.04 1.56
N GLU A 23 -17.35 2.13 0.61
CA GLU A 23 -18.63 2.10 -0.13
C GLU A 23 -19.83 1.74 0.75
N LYS A 24 -19.71 0.72 1.61
CA LYS A 24 -20.82 0.25 2.46
C LYS A 24 -20.82 0.90 3.83
N HIS A 25 -19.63 1.03 4.44
CA HIS A 25 -19.51 1.51 5.81
C HIS A 25 -19.24 3.01 5.94
N ASN A 26 -19.01 3.73 4.82
CA ASN A 26 -18.73 5.18 4.80
C ASN A 26 -17.62 5.61 5.78
N LYS A 27 -16.66 4.72 6.04
CA LYS A 27 -15.52 5.03 6.91
C LYS A 27 -14.50 5.88 6.18
N SER A 28 -13.72 6.65 6.93
CA SER A 28 -12.59 7.37 6.34
C SER A 28 -11.51 6.39 5.87
N PHE A 29 -10.74 6.80 4.85
CA PHE A 29 -9.59 6.02 4.36
C PHE A 29 -8.64 5.61 5.49
N THR A 30 -8.39 6.51 6.44
CA THR A 30 -7.56 6.27 7.62
C THR A 30 -8.14 5.22 8.57
N GLU A 31 -9.46 5.16 8.73
CA GLU A 31 -10.11 4.10 9.50
C GLU A 31 -10.02 2.76 8.79
N CYS A 32 -10.16 2.74 7.46
CA CYS A 32 -10.02 1.51 6.68
C CYS A 32 -8.62 0.90 6.75
N LEU A 33 -7.58 1.70 6.99
CA LEU A 33 -6.21 1.20 7.20
C LEU A 33 -6.01 0.52 8.57
N GLN A 34 -6.95 0.66 9.51
CA GLN A 34 -6.84 0.04 10.82
C GLN A 34 -6.98 -1.50 10.73
N PRO A 35 -6.29 -2.26 11.60
CA PRO A 35 -6.37 -3.72 11.61
C PRO A 35 -7.79 -4.23 11.85
N GLU A 36 -8.61 -3.46 12.55
CA GLU A 36 -10.02 -3.73 12.88
C GLU A 36 -10.92 -3.83 11.63
N ASN A 37 -10.55 -3.11 10.57
CA ASN A 37 -11.31 -3.04 9.31
C ASN A 37 -10.65 -3.87 8.20
N SER A 38 -9.69 -4.73 8.56
CA SER A 38 -8.96 -5.54 7.60
C SER A 38 -9.87 -6.50 6.82
N ASP A 39 -10.94 -6.99 7.44
CA ASP A 39 -11.92 -7.84 6.78
C ASP A 39 -12.78 -7.08 5.76
N LEU A 40 -13.06 -5.79 6.03
CA LEU A 40 -13.88 -4.92 5.16
C LEU A 40 -13.11 -4.43 3.93
N VAL A 41 -11.80 -4.25 4.07
CA VAL A 41 -10.92 -3.80 2.98
C VAL A 41 -10.51 -4.95 2.06
N GLY A 42 -10.50 -6.18 2.58
CA GLY A 42 -10.14 -7.37 1.83
C GLY A 42 -8.63 -7.62 1.73
N TYR A 43 -8.27 -8.86 1.40
CA TYR A 43 -6.88 -9.33 1.38
C TYR A 43 -6.04 -8.65 0.29
N GLU A 44 -6.59 -8.42 -0.90
CA GLU A 44 -5.85 -7.84 -2.03
C GLU A 44 -5.38 -6.41 -1.74
N CYS A 45 -6.26 -5.55 -1.22
CA CYS A 45 -5.88 -4.18 -0.85
C CYS A 45 -4.85 -4.16 0.30
N ARG A 46 -4.88 -5.13 1.21
CA ARG A 46 -3.87 -5.31 2.27
C ARG A 46 -2.51 -5.73 1.70
N GLN A 47 -2.48 -6.52 0.63
CA GLN A 47 -1.23 -6.84 -0.08
C GLN A 47 -0.64 -5.59 -0.73
N LEU A 48 -1.46 -4.76 -1.38
CA LEU A 48 -1.02 -3.48 -1.94
C LEU A 48 -0.49 -2.53 -0.85
N GLN A 49 -1.17 -2.47 0.30
CA GLN A 49 -0.70 -1.71 1.45
C GLN A 49 0.69 -2.18 1.90
N ARG A 50 0.88 -3.49 2.05
CA ARG A 50 2.18 -4.07 2.43
C ARG A 50 3.25 -3.77 1.39
N ALA A 51 2.97 -3.99 0.10
CA ALA A 51 3.90 -3.70 -0.99
C ALA A 51 4.30 -2.22 -1.02
N PHE A 52 3.35 -1.31 -0.79
CA PHE A 52 3.61 0.12 -0.67
C PHE A 52 4.51 0.45 0.54
N PHE A 53 4.26 -0.16 1.71
CA PHE A 53 5.10 0.00 2.89
C PHE A 53 6.53 -0.50 2.67
N GLU A 54 6.69 -1.68 2.05
CA GLU A 54 7.99 -2.24 1.70
C GLU A 54 8.73 -1.32 0.72
N CYS A 55 8.05 -0.88 -0.34
CA CYS A 55 8.60 0.08 -1.32
C CYS A 55 9.02 1.40 -0.66
N LYS A 56 8.17 1.96 0.21
CA LYS A 56 8.48 3.19 0.95
C LYS A 56 9.67 3.00 1.90
N ARG A 57 9.77 1.84 2.54
CA ARG A 57 10.89 1.49 3.43
C ARG A 57 12.19 1.39 2.66
N GLU A 58 12.20 0.78 1.48
CA GLU A 58 13.38 0.73 0.59
C GLU A 58 13.79 2.13 0.09
N MET A 59 12.83 3.04 -0.14
CA MET A 59 13.14 4.42 -0.51
C MET A 59 13.76 5.24 0.63
N LEU A 60 13.34 5.01 1.88
CA LEU A 60 13.85 5.70 3.06
C LEU A 60 15.18 5.11 3.56
N ASP A 61 15.36 3.80 3.39
CA ASP A 61 16.58 3.11 3.81
C ASP A 61 17.70 3.28 2.76
N MET A 62 18.55 4.27 3.01
CA MET A 62 19.74 4.59 2.20
C MET A 62 20.69 3.39 1.98
N ARG A 63 20.59 2.31 2.79
CA ARG A 63 21.44 1.11 2.66
C ARG A 63 21.15 0.31 1.38
N TYR A 64 19.95 0.41 0.80
CA TYR A 64 19.60 -0.21 -0.49
C TYR A 64 19.97 0.65 -1.70
N ARG A 65 20.26 1.94 -1.50
CA ARG A 65 20.69 2.86 -2.58
C ARG A 65 22.09 2.55 -3.10
N PHE A 66 22.97 1.97 -2.26
CA PHE A 66 24.37 1.72 -2.61
C PHE A 66 24.66 0.32 -3.16
N ARG A 67 23.84 -0.69 -2.87
CA ARG A 67 24.16 -2.10 -3.23
C ARG A 67 23.57 -2.60 -4.55
N GLY A 68 22.89 -1.74 -5.31
CA GLY A 68 22.25 -2.11 -6.57
C GLY A 68 21.12 -3.11 -6.35
N ASN A 69 20.08 -3.03 -7.19
CA ASN A 69 19.07 -4.07 -7.22
C ASN A 69 19.74 -5.42 -7.51
N LYS A 70 19.71 -6.36 -6.55
CA LYS A 70 19.92 -7.78 -6.85
C LYS A 70 18.65 -8.30 -7.53
N ALA A 71 18.48 -7.95 -8.79
CA ALA A 71 17.52 -8.56 -9.69
C ALA A 71 18.13 -8.55 -11.10
N SER A 72 19.00 -9.53 -11.33
CA SER A 72 19.27 -10.12 -12.64
C SER A 72 18.69 -11.52 -12.60
#